data_AF-B8CA41-F1
#
_entry.id   AF-B8CA41-F1
#
_cell.length_a   1.000
_cell.length_b   1.000
_cell.length_c   1.000
_cell.angle_alpha   90.00
_cell.angle_beta   90.00
_cell.angle_gamma   90.00
#
_symmetry.space_group_name_H-M   'P 1'
#
loop_
_entity.id
_entity.type
_entity.pdbx_description
1 polymer ?
#
loop_
_entity_poly.entity_id
_entity_poly.type
_entity_poly.pdbx_seq_one_letter_code
_entity_poly.pdbx_strand_id
1 'polypeptide(L)'
;MCCDTSRKSQGHHWKAKQEKAELAIKEEKQKADLAVKEGQKRKRAQEEKWKAEQEKWKAERAIKEARLKRMRALEEKWIATEEEGLKRITTGDRNTSDIKIVSGSAGDDFPSGWIATTYRRASGEWVGKPDCYWFSPSRNICFRGKKYAMTFIAILKEPSVDGDEDKAAKVFKARGHKFS
;
A
#
# COMPACT_ATOMS: atom_id res chain seq x y z
N MET A 1 -21.83 -103.81 9.15
CA MET A 1 -20.78 -102.97 9.77
C MET A 1 -20.68 -101.66 8.99
N CYS A 2 -21.52 -100.65 9.26
CA CYS A 2 -21.53 -99.39 8.48
C CYS A 2 -21.79 -98.10 9.30
N CYS A 3 -21.41 -98.04 10.60
CA CYS A 3 -21.79 -96.89 11.45
C CYS A 3 -20.61 -96.03 11.97
N ASP A 4 -19.34 -96.40 11.74
CA ASP A 4 -18.20 -95.75 12.43
C ASP A 4 -17.51 -94.62 11.64
N THR A 5 -17.79 -94.46 10.34
CA THR A 5 -17.20 -93.39 9.53
C THR A 5 -17.93 -92.04 9.67
N SER A 6 -19.19 -92.05 10.14
CA SER A 6 -20.02 -90.83 10.26
C SER A 6 -19.55 -89.91 11.39
N ARG A 7 -19.05 -90.45 12.50
CA ARG A 7 -18.61 -89.66 13.68
C ARG A 7 -17.29 -88.92 13.47
N LYS A 8 -16.34 -89.53 12.72
CA LYS A 8 -15.06 -88.89 12.39
C LYS A 8 -15.23 -87.71 11.43
N SER A 9 -16.13 -87.82 10.46
CA SER A 9 -16.48 -86.74 9.53
C SER A 9 -17.02 -85.49 10.25
N GLN A 10 -17.90 -85.68 11.24
CA GLN A 10 -18.46 -84.56 12.01
C GLN A 10 -17.40 -83.81 12.85
N GLY A 11 -16.42 -84.52 13.44
CA GLY A 11 -15.36 -83.89 14.24
C GLY A 11 -14.41 -82.99 13.45
N HIS A 12 -14.07 -83.37 12.21
CA HIS A 12 -13.25 -82.54 11.32
C HIS A 12 -14.00 -81.28 10.85
N HIS A 13 -15.30 -81.38 10.62
CA HIS A 13 -16.14 -80.23 10.26
C HIS A 13 -16.21 -79.19 11.39
N TRP A 14 -16.34 -79.63 12.64
CA TRP A 14 -16.38 -78.73 13.81
C TRP A 14 -15.05 -78.00 14.04
N LYS A 15 -13.91 -78.68 13.91
CA LYS A 15 -12.58 -78.04 14.02
C LYS A 15 -12.35 -77.00 12.92
N ALA A 16 -12.67 -77.31 11.67
CA ALA A 16 -12.54 -76.37 10.56
C ALA A 16 -13.45 -75.13 10.73
N LYS A 17 -14.64 -75.30 11.34
CA LYS A 17 -15.54 -74.19 11.66
C LYS A 17 -14.98 -73.30 12.77
N GLN A 18 -14.31 -73.89 13.77
CA GLN A 18 -13.67 -73.16 14.86
C GLN A 18 -12.45 -72.36 14.37
N GLU A 19 -11.57 -72.95 13.58
CA GLU A 19 -10.41 -72.26 13.01
C GLU A 19 -10.81 -71.09 12.10
N LYS A 20 -11.87 -71.26 11.30
CA LYS A 20 -12.43 -70.16 10.49
C LYS A 20 -12.98 -69.03 11.35
N ALA A 21 -13.65 -69.35 12.47
CA ALA A 21 -14.14 -68.34 13.39
C ALA A 21 -12.99 -67.58 14.08
N GLU A 22 -11.93 -68.28 14.49
CA GLU A 22 -10.75 -67.65 15.09
C GLU A 22 -9.99 -66.75 14.11
N LEU A 23 -9.87 -67.16 12.84
CA LEU A 23 -9.29 -66.33 11.78
C LEU A 23 -10.12 -65.08 11.52
N ALA A 24 -11.44 -65.21 11.43
CA ALA A 24 -12.34 -64.06 11.25
C ALA A 24 -12.22 -63.05 12.39
N ILE A 25 -12.16 -63.52 13.65
CA ILE A 25 -11.96 -62.66 14.83
C ILE A 25 -10.59 -61.95 14.78
N LYS A 26 -9.53 -62.65 14.33
CA LYS A 26 -8.20 -62.03 14.18
C LYS A 26 -8.19 -60.96 13.09
N GLU A 27 -8.82 -61.20 11.94
CA GLU A 27 -8.95 -60.21 10.87
C GLU A 27 -9.76 -58.99 11.31
N GLU A 28 -10.85 -59.19 12.06
CA GLU A 28 -11.67 -58.10 12.58
C GLU A 28 -10.90 -57.24 13.58
N LYS A 29 -10.13 -57.86 14.48
CA LYS A 29 -9.23 -57.12 15.41
C LYS A 29 -8.17 -56.32 14.65
N GLN A 30 -7.55 -56.90 13.62
CA GLN A 30 -6.57 -56.18 12.79
C GLN A 30 -7.21 -54.99 12.07
N LYS A 31 -8.44 -55.15 11.53
CA LYS A 31 -9.19 -54.05 10.90
C LYS A 31 -9.54 -52.96 11.91
N ALA A 32 -9.95 -53.31 13.12
CA ALA A 32 -10.26 -52.36 14.18
C ALA A 32 -9.00 -51.57 14.60
N ASP A 33 -7.85 -52.24 14.79
CA ASP A 33 -6.59 -51.59 15.13
C ASP A 33 -6.10 -50.63 14.03
N LEU A 34 -6.27 -51.01 12.76
CA LEU A 34 -5.95 -50.14 11.63
C LEU A 34 -6.86 -48.91 11.60
N ALA A 35 -8.17 -49.08 11.83
CA ALA A 35 -9.13 -47.98 11.88
C ALA A 35 -8.81 -46.99 13.03
N VAL A 36 -8.42 -47.50 14.20
CA VAL A 36 -8.00 -46.65 15.34
C VAL A 36 -6.71 -45.88 15.01
N LYS A 37 -5.71 -46.54 14.41
CA LYS A 37 -4.46 -45.88 13.99
C LYS A 37 -4.73 -44.81 12.94
N GLU A 38 -5.60 -45.07 11.98
CA GLU A 38 -5.97 -44.10 10.96
C GLU A 38 -6.73 -42.90 11.56
N GLY A 39 -7.68 -43.15 12.47
CA GLY A 39 -8.38 -42.11 13.22
C GLY A 39 -7.42 -41.21 14.00
N GLN A 40 -6.43 -41.80 14.67
CA GLN A 40 -5.42 -41.04 15.41
C GLN A 40 -4.54 -40.19 14.48
N LYS A 41 -4.16 -40.71 13.30
CA LYS A 41 -3.41 -39.95 12.29
C LYS A 41 -4.21 -38.75 11.77
N ARG A 42 -5.50 -38.94 11.47
CA ARG A 42 -6.38 -37.84 11.02
C ARG A 42 -6.51 -36.75 12.08
N LYS A 43 -6.66 -37.14 13.36
CA LYS A 43 -6.72 -36.18 14.48
C LYS A 43 -5.43 -35.35 14.61
N ARG A 44 -4.25 -35.99 14.51
CA ARG A 44 -2.96 -35.28 14.53
C ARG A 44 -2.82 -34.32 13.35
N ALA A 45 -3.17 -34.77 12.14
CA ALA A 45 -3.12 -33.93 10.95
C ALA A 45 -4.07 -32.72 11.05
N GLN A 46 -5.25 -32.89 11.66
CA GLN A 46 -6.18 -31.78 11.89
C GLN A 46 -5.64 -30.79 12.93
N GLU A 47 -5.01 -31.27 14.00
CA GLU A 47 -4.39 -30.42 15.03
C GLU A 47 -3.19 -29.64 14.47
N GLU A 48 -2.35 -30.26 13.64
CA GLU A 48 -1.23 -29.60 12.97
C GLU A 48 -1.73 -28.52 11.98
N LYS A 49 -2.76 -28.81 11.19
CA LYS A 49 -3.39 -27.83 10.31
C LYS A 49 -3.92 -26.63 11.10
N TRP A 50 -4.61 -26.88 12.20
CA TRP A 50 -5.11 -25.81 13.08
C TRP A 50 -3.98 -24.96 13.67
N LYS A 51 -2.90 -25.59 14.14
CA LYS A 51 -1.71 -24.88 14.64
C LYS A 51 -1.04 -24.03 13.56
N ALA A 52 -0.87 -24.56 12.36
CA ALA A 52 -0.29 -23.83 11.24
C ALA A 52 -1.13 -22.61 10.85
N GLU A 53 -2.47 -22.74 10.88
CA GLU A 53 -3.38 -21.63 10.61
C GLU A 53 -3.31 -20.53 11.68
N GLN A 54 -3.23 -20.92 12.96
CA GLN A 54 -3.02 -19.98 14.07
C GLN A 54 -1.71 -19.20 13.93
N GLU A 55 -0.60 -19.89 13.60
CA GLU A 55 0.69 -19.22 13.39
C GLU A 55 0.66 -18.30 12.17
N LYS A 56 0.00 -18.69 11.08
CA LYS A 56 -0.22 -17.83 9.91
C LYS A 56 -0.96 -16.55 10.28
N TRP A 57 -2.02 -16.65 11.07
CA TRP A 57 -2.81 -15.49 11.51
C TRP A 57 -2.01 -14.54 12.42
N LYS A 58 -1.20 -15.09 13.34
CA LYS A 58 -0.29 -14.29 14.18
C LYS A 58 0.75 -13.56 13.34
N ALA A 59 1.37 -14.24 12.37
CA ALA A 59 2.34 -13.63 11.48
C ALA A 59 1.72 -12.49 10.65
N GLU A 60 0.52 -12.70 10.11
CA GLU A 60 -0.19 -11.67 9.35
C GLU A 60 -0.52 -10.44 10.22
N ARG A 61 -0.97 -10.66 11.46
CA ARG A 61 -1.22 -9.57 12.42
C ARG A 61 0.05 -8.78 12.72
N ALA A 62 1.17 -9.46 12.97
CA ALA A 62 2.46 -8.81 13.22
C ALA A 62 2.93 -7.96 12.02
N ILE A 63 2.74 -8.44 10.79
CA ILE A 63 3.06 -7.68 9.57
C ILE A 63 2.20 -6.41 9.47
N LYS A 64 0.88 -6.53 9.73
CA LYS A 64 -0.05 -5.39 9.71
C LYS A 64 0.33 -4.34 10.76
N GLU A 65 0.66 -4.75 11.98
CA GLU A 65 1.11 -3.83 13.04
C GLU A 65 2.43 -3.14 12.70
N ALA A 66 3.41 -3.87 12.14
CA ALA A 66 4.67 -3.29 11.70
C ALA A 66 4.47 -2.25 10.59
N ARG A 67 3.57 -2.52 9.63
CA ARG A 67 3.20 -1.56 8.58
C ARG A 67 2.56 -0.31 9.17
N LEU A 68 1.63 -0.46 10.12
CA LEU A 68 0.98 0.67 10.78
C LEU A 68 1.99 1.51 11.57
N LYS A 69 2.92 0.88 12.28
CA LYS A 69 3.99 1.57 13.01
C LYS A 69 4.90 2.37 12.06
N ARG A 70 5.22 1.84 10.88
CA ARG A 70 5.97 2.57 9.85
C ARG A 70 5.19 3.78 9.33
N MET A 71 3.90 3.64 9.08
CA MET A 71 3.05 4.76 8.64
C MET A 71 3.01 5.88 9.70
N ARG A 72 2.79 5.54 10.97
CA ARG A 72 2.80 6.52 12.06
C ARG A 72 4.16 7.23 12.19
N ALA A 73 5.26 6.50 12.09
CA ALA A 73 6.59 7.11 12.15
C ALA A 73 6.87 8.06 10.96
N LEU A 74 6.30 7.79 9.78
CA LEU A 74 6.40 8.71 8.64
C LEU A 74 5.53 9.96 8.85
N GLU A 75 4.34 9.79 9.41
CA GLU A 75 3.43 10.88 9.76
C GLU A 75 4.04 11.80 10.83
N GLU A 76 4.61 11.23 11.90
CA GLU A 76 5.35 11.98 12.92
C GLU A 76 6.54 12.75 12.34
N LYS A 77 7.30 12.13 11.42
CA LYS A 77 8.40 12.82 10.71
C LYS A 77 7.88 13.99 9.87
N TRP A 78 6.77 13.81 9.16
CA TRP A 78 6.19 14.85 8.34
C TRP A 78 5.70 16.03 9.20
N ILE A 79 5.00 15.75 10.31
CA ILE A 79 4.58 16.78 11.28
C ILE A 79 5.79 17.52 11.85
N ALA A 80 6.85 16.80 12.24
CA ALA A 80 8.07 17.43 12.76
C ALA A 80 8.75 18.35 11.72
N THR A 81 8.77 17.96 10.44
CA THR A 81 9.31 18.82 9.38
C THR A 81 8.47 20.07 9.12
N GLU A 82 7.13 19.96 9.20
CA GLU A 82 6.26 21.13 9.11
C GLU A 82 6.45 22.06 10.32
N GLU A 83 6.56 21.51 11.53
CA GLU A 83 6.78 22.29 12.74
C GLU A 83 8.14 22.99 12.75
N GLU A 84 9.20 22.34 12.24
CA GLU A 84 10.51 23.00 12.07
C GLU A 84 10.43 24.11 11.03
N GLY A 85 9.71 23.90 9.92
CA GLY A 85 9.39 24.94 8.94
C GLY A 85 8.68 26.13 9.60
N LEU A 86 7.73 25.87 10.51
CA LEU A 86 7.00 26.89 11.25
C LEU A 86 7.85 27.61 12.31
N LYS A 87 8.82 26.95 12.92
CA LYS A 87 9.76 27.59 13.87
C LYS A 87 10.80 28.48 13.19
N ARG A 88 11.24 28.12 11.97
CA ARG A 88 12.10 29.00 11.14
C ARG A 88 11.39 30.28 10.71
N ILE A 89 10.06 30.27 10.67
CA ILE A 89 9.22 31.43 10.36
C ILE A 89 9.19 32.42 11.53
N THR A 90 9.16 31.94 12.77
CA THR A 90 9.00 32.78 13.97
C THR A 90 10.32 33.33 14.50
N THR A 91 11.44 32.66 14.19
CA THR A 91 12.78 33.17 14.52
C THR A 91 13.25 34.01 13.34
N GLY A 92 13.05 35.33 13.44
CA GLY A 92 13.29 36.30 12.37
C GLY A 92 14.74 36.34 11.88
N ASP A 93 15.12 35.36 11.08
CA ASP A 93 16.32 35.40 10.27
C ASP A 93 16.05 36.41 9.14
N ARG A 94 16.84 37.49 9.09
CA ARG A 94 16.65 38.61 8.13
C ARG A 94 16.80 38.19 6.66
N ASN A 95 17.15 36.94 6.40
CA ASN A 95 17.30 36.35 5.07
C ASN A 95 16.16 35.40 4.68
N THR A 96 15.14 35.20 5.52
CA THR A 96 14.04 34.26 5.22
C THR A 96 13.06 34.86 4.23
N SER A 97 13.31 34.54 2.96
CA SER A 97 12.41 34.61 1.82
C SER A 97 11.02 34.06 2.18
N ASP A 98 9.99 34.87 1.97
CA ASP A 98 8.60 34.51 1.68
C ASP A 98 8.15 33.08 2.05
N ILE A 99 7.19 32.99 2.97
CA ILE A 99 6.64 31.75 3.52
C ILE A 99 5.56 31.22 2.60
N LYS A 100 5.75 30.05 2.01
CA LYS A 100 4.71 29.41 1.21
C LYS A 100 3.49 29.07 2.10
N ILE A 101 2.32 29.67 1.80
CA ILE A 101 1.06 29.45 2.53
C ILE A 101 0.23 28.37 1.84
N VAL A 102 -0.04 28.56 0.55
CA VAL A 102 -0.97 27.74 -0.23
C VAL A 102 -0.37 27.53 -1.61
N SER A 103 -0.49 26.31 -2.12
CA SER A 103 -0.12 25.94 -3.49
C SER A 103 -1.28 25.14 -4.06
N GLY A 104 -1.72 25.50 -5.26
CA GLY A 104 -2.83 24.79 -5.91
C GLY A 104 -2.94 25.14 -7.39
N SER A 105 -3.99 24.64 -8.01
CA SER A 105 -4.35 25.03 -9.37
C SER A 105 -4.45 26.56 -9.48
N ALA A 106 -3.95 27.12 -10.58
CA ALA A 106 -4.04 28.55 -10.86
C ALA A 106 -5.47 29.06 -11.11
N GLY A 107 -6.45 28.15 -11.17
CA GLY A 107 -7.88 28.42 -11.39
C GLY A 107 -8.31 28.16 -12.84
N ASP A 108 -9.61 28.27 -13.09
CA ASP A 108 -10.23 27.89 -14.37
C ASP A 108 -9.78 28.77 -15.56
N ASP A 109 -9.24 29.96 -15.28
CA ASP A 109 -8.69 30.86 -16.29
C ASP A 109 -7.37 30.34 -16.89
N PHE A 110 -6.73 29.36 -16.25
CA PHE A 110 -5.43 28.85 -16.61
C PHE A 110 -5.53 27.45 -17.23
N PRO A 111 -4.69 27.14 -18.24
CA PRO A 111 -4.56 25.77 -18.73
C PRO A 111 -4.16 24.80 -17.61
N SER A 112 -4.50 23.53 -17.79
CA SER A 112 -4.10 22.48 -16.87
C SER A 112 -2.58 22.46 -16.65
N GLY A 113 -2.16 22.23 -15.41
CA GLY A 113 -0.75 22.19 -15.00
C GLY A 113 -0.19 23.53 -14.50
N TRP A 114 -0.89 24.65 -14.70
CA TRP A 114 -0.49 25.91 -14.08
C TRP A 114 -0.77 25.92 -12.58
N ILE A 115 0.22 26.34 -11.80
CA ILE A 115 0.16 26.38 -10.34
C ILE A 115 0.18 27.83 -9.88
N ALA A 116 -0.74 28.18 -8.97
CA ALA A 116 -0.66 29.40 -8.19
C ALA A 116 -0.12 29.07 -6.79
N THR A 117 0.92 29.80 -6.37
CA THR A 117 1.45 29.71 -5.01
C THR A 117 1.36 31.06 -4.34
N THR A 118 0.70 31.09 -3.19
CA THR A 118 0.61 32.27 -2.33
C THR A 118 1.67 32.16 -1.25
N TYR A 119 2.51 33.18 -1.16
CA TYR A 119 3.52 33.31 -0.11
C TYR A 119 3.16 34.45 0.84
N ARG A 120 3.54 34.36 2.10
CA ARG A 120 3.42 35.40 3.11
C ARG A 120 4.79 36.01 3.34
N ARG A 121 4.91 37.33 3.29
CA ARG A 121 6.17 37.98 3.67
C ARG A 121 6.47 37.74 5.15
N ALA A 122 7.67 37.24 5.43
CA ALA A 122 8.14 36.97 6.79
C ALA A 122 8.67 38.23 7.50
N SER A 123 9.06 39.25 6.73
CA SER A 123 9.72 40.45 7.27
C SER A 123 9.43 41.71 6.43
N GLY A 124 9.82 42.87 6.98
CA GLY A 124 9.64 44.18 6.35
C GLY A 124 8.30 44.85 6.64
N GLU A 125 8.08 46.04 6.06
CA GLU A 125 6.87 46.85 6.22
C GLU A 125 5.58 46.10 5.84
N TRP A 126 5.69 45.17 4.88
CA TRP A 126 4.58 44.39 4.35
C TRP A 126 4.49 42.98 4.96
N VAL A 127 5.07 42.77 6.14
CA VAL A 127 4.99 41.49 6.86
C VAL A 127 3.55 41.02 6.97
N GLY A 128 3.34 39.73 6.72
CA GLY A 128 2.04 39.12 6.83
C GLY A 128 1.13 39.30 5.61
N LYS A 129 1.43 40.19 4.65
CA LYS A 129 0.67 40.31 3.41
C LYS A 129 0.95 39.13 2.48
N PRO A 130 -0.10 38.54 1.86
CA PRO A 130 0.07 37.49 0.88
C PRO A 130 0.48 38.07 -0.49
N ASP A 131 1.56 37.54 -1.06
CA ASP A 131 1.96 37.75 -2.46
C ASP A 131 1.65 36.46 -3.24
N CYS A 132 0.96 36.58 -4.38
CA CYS A 132 0.61 35.44 -5.23
C CYS A 132 1.52 35.38 -6.46
N TYR A 133 1.99 34.18 -6.78
CA TYR A 133 2.84 33.91 -7.93
C TYR A 133 2.27 32.76 -8.75
N TRP A 134 2.43 32.84 -10.07
CA TRP A 134 1.95 31.85 -11.02
C TRP A 134 3.14 31.17 -11.70
N PHE A 135 3.07 29.85 -11.85
CA PHE A 135 4.16 29.03 -12.37
C PHE A 135 3.71 28.28 -13.63
N SER A 136 4.55 28.32 -14.67
CA SER A 136 4.33 27.52 -15.88
C SER A 136 4.57 26.03 -15.61
N PRO A 137 3.82 25.11 -16.26
CA PRO A 137 3.87 23.68 -15.96
C PRO A 137 5.21 23.02 -16.28
N SER A 138 5.90 23.42 -17.36
CA SER A 138 7.07 22.69 -17.85
C SER A 138 8.37 23.23 -17.26
N ARG A 139 8.56 24.54 -17.34
CA ARG A 139 9.80 25.22 -16.92
C ARG A 139 9.72 25.84 -15.53
N ASN A 140 8.57 25.81 -14.86
CA ASN A 140 8.34 26.51 -13.59
C ASN A 140 8.72 28.00 -13.65
N ILE A 141 8.44 28.65 -14.78
CA ILE A 141 8.70 30.09 -14.93
C ILE A 141 7.75 30.84 -14.00
N CYS A 142 8.33 31.69 -13.15
CA CYS A 142 7.59 32.44 -12.14
C CYS A 142 7.10 33.80 -12.68
N PHE A 143 5.81 34.09 -12.46
CA PHE A 143 5.19 35.37 -12.75
C PHE A 143 4.60 35.96 -11.47
N ARG A 144 5.02 37.18 -11.12
CA ARG A 144 4.49 37.91 -9.95
C ARG A 144 3.09 38.52 -10.17
N GLY A 145 2.61 38.56 -11.42
CA GLY A 145 1.31 39.13 -11.74
C GLY A 145 0.54 38.25 -12.72
N LYS A 146 -0.73 38.00 -12.39
CA LYS A 146 -1.68 37.25 -13.24
C LYS A 146 -1.66 37.74 -14.70
N LYS A 147 -1.61 39.07 -14.91
CA LYS A 147 -1.53 39.68 -16.25
C LYS A 147 -0.36 39.14 -17.09
N TYR A 148 0.83 39.00 -16.48
CA TYR A 148 2.02 38.54 -17.19
C TYR A 148 1.94 37.04 -17.53
N ALA A 149 1.43 36.24 -16.58
CA ALA A 149 1.18 34.82 -16.82
C ALA A 149 0.17 34.61 -17.97
N MET A 150 -0.93 35.37 -17.99
CA MET A 150 -1.91 35.31 -19.07
C MET A 150 -1.34 35.77 -20.41
N THR A 151 -0.48 36.79 -20.41
CA THR A 151 0.22 37.22 -21.64
C THR A 151 1.14 36.12 -22.15
N PHE A 152 1.84 35.41 -21.26
CA PHE A 152 2.67 34.27 -21.63
C PHE A 152 1.85 33.10 -22.20
N ILE A 153 0.67 32.83 -21.62
CA ILE A 153 -0.28 31.84 -22.15
C ILE A 153 -0.79 32.23 -23.54
N ALA A 154 -1.04 33.51 -23.79
CA ALA A 154 -1.42 33.99 -25.11
C ALA A 154 -0.30 33.72 -26.14
N ILE A 155 0.96 33.91 -25.77
CA ILE A 155 2.13 33.59 -26.61
C ILE A 155 2.25 32.09 -26.85
N LEU A 156 1.99 31.25 -25.83
CA LEU A 156 2.01 29.79 -25.99
C LEU A 156 1.01 29.28 -27.03
N LYS A 157 -0.11 29.99 -27.21
CA LYS A 157 -1.14 29.66 -28.21
C LYS A 157 -0.79 30.13 -29.62
N GLU A 158 0.31 30.87 -29.81
CA GLU A 158 0.72 31.33 -31.13
C GLU A 158 1.26 30.16 -31.96
N PRO A 159 0.88 30.06 -33.25
CA PRO A 159 1.27 28.93 -34.11
C PRO A 159 2.78 28.83 -34.33
N SER A 160 3.52 29.94 -34.18
CA SER A 160 4.99 29.93 -34.27
C SER A 160 5.68 29.33 -33.03
N VAL A 161 4.97 29.28 -31.91
CA VAL A 161 5.47 28.78 -30.62
C VAL A 161 5.07 27.33 -30.42
N ASP A 162 3.85 26.97 -30.80
CA ASP A 162 3.32 25.59 -30.74
C ASP A 162 3.42 24.97 -29.33
N GLY A 163 3.07 25.76 -28.31
CA GLY A 163 3.12 25.31 -26.91
C GLY A 163 4.53 25.16 -26.30
N ASP A 164 5.61 25.46 -27.04
CA ASP A 164 6.98 25.38 -26.55
C ASP A 164 7.31 26.57 -25.63
N GLU A 165 7.46 26.30 -24.33
CA GLU A 165 7.76 27.32 -23.30
C GLU A 165 9.09 28.06 -23.55
N ASP A 166 10.08 27.45 -24.21
CA ASP A 166 11.37 28.11 -24.49
C ASP A 166 11.23 29.14 -25.61
N LYS A 167 10.48 28.78 -26.67
CA LYS A 167 10.14 29.73 -27.74
C LYS A 167 9.26 30.84 -27.22
N ALA A 168 8.26 30.51 -26.41
CA ALA A 168 7.39 31.49 -25.76
C ALA A 168 8.19 32.48 -24.93
N ALA A 169 9.17 32.00 -24.14
CA ALA A 169 10.03 32.86 -23.32
C ALA A 169 10.89 33.81 -24.14
N LYS A 170 11.40 33.37 -25.31
CA LYS A 170 12.12 34.24 -26.24
C LYS A 170 11.22 35.33 -26.81
N VAL A 171 10.02 34.98 -27.27
CA VAL A 171 9.04 35.93 -27.81
C VAL A 171 8.56 36.91 -26.72
N PHE A 172 8.31 36.42 -25.50
CA PHE A 172 7.89 37.22 -24.35
C PHE A 172 8.93 38.30 -24.00
N LYS A 173 10.21 37.93 -23.96
CA LYS A 173 11.31 38.89 -23.77
C LYS A 173 11.47 39.85 -24.96
N ALA A 174 11.35 39.35 -26.19
CA ALA A 174 11.45 40.17 -27.41
C ALA A 174 10.35 41.25 -27.48
N ARG A 175 9.17 40.98 -26.90
CA ARG A 175 8.07 41.94 -26.74
C ARG A 175 8.25 42.94 -25.59
N GLY A 176 9.40 42.89 -24.90
CA GLY A 176 9.76 43.82 -23.82
C GLY A 176 9.22 43.43 -22.45
N HIS A 177 8.65 42.24 -22.28
CA HIS A 177 8.23 41.77 -20.96
C HIS A 177 9.42 41.18 -20.16
N LYS A 178 9.36 41.31 -18.84
CA LYS A 178 10.38 40.80 -17.91
C LYS A 178 9.79 39.69 -17.06
N PHE A 179 10.58 38.65 -16.82
CA PHE A 179 10.28 37.66 -15.78
C PHE A 179 10.55 38.28 -14.40
N SER A 180 9.83 37.77 -13.40
CA SER A 180 9.96 38.23 -12.01
C SER A 180 11.24 37.72 -11.37
#